data_AF-A0A3N5RW72-F1
#
_entry.id   AF-A0A3N5RW72-F1
#
_cell.length_a   1.000
_cell.length_b   1.000
_cell.length_c   1.000
_cell.angle_alpha   90.00
_cell.angle_beta   90.00
_cell.angle_gamma   90.00
#
_symmetry.space_group_name_H-M   'P 1'
#
loop_
_entity.id
_entity.type
_entity.pdbx_description
1 polymer ?
#
loop_
_entity_poly.entity_id
_entity_poly.type
_entity_poly.pdbx_seq_one_letter_code
_entity_poly.pdbx_strand_id
1 'polypeptide(L)'
;MSPQLIFIGIAILAGFLLLFILSGIRFIPNNRLGIVEKRFGQRSVRGGFIARQGEAGYQPDVLRGGLHYLRPLQYRVHIAPLVTIPQGKIGYVFARDGEPLSSMQVLASNATANDFQDVAAFLKNGGQRGPQRQILREGTYAINLAQFVVITQERVYYLPLSRDDQTVIQNMAALIGERSGFTPVVIKDSDDLAGIVTIHDGHSLPDGEIIAPIVGTDYNNSETYHNNFQMPDRFINAGGLRGRQLQVLVEGTYYLNRLFSTVQMIPKTIVDVGTVGVVISYNGAVGIDLSGVDYRHGELVERGSRGVWSEPLLPGKYAFNTYAGKVVMVPTTNIILKWIRSEVGSHHFDENLSEVSLITKDAFEPSLPLSVV
;
A
#
# COMPACT_ATOMS: atom_id res chain seq x y z
N MET A 1 8.53 40.40 -66.90
CA MET A 1 9.32 39.20 -66.50
C MET A 1 9.22 38.19 -67.64
N SER A 2 10.33 37.57 -68.05
CA SER A 2 10.24 36.51 -69.06
C SER A 2 9.40 35.34 -68.52
N PRO A 3 8.58 34.67 -69.36
CA PRO A 3 7.78 33.52 -68.94
C PRO A 3 8.60 32.43 -68.23
N GLN A 4 9.87 32.27 -68.66
CA GLN A 4 10.83 31.35 -68.06
C GLN A 4 11.15 31.66 -66.59
N LEU A 5 11.30 32.94 -66.22
CA LEU A 5 11.54 33.32 -64.82
C LEU A 5 10.32 33.01 -63.93
N ILE A 6 9.10 33.11 -64.48
CA ILE A 6 7.87 32.77 -63.78
C ILE A 6 7.78 31.25 -63.57
N PHE A 7 8.08 30.45 -64.60
CA PHE A 7 8.13 28.98 -64.49
C PHE A 7 9.17 28.49 -63.47
N ILE A 8 10.37 29.08 -63.48
CA ILE A 8 11.42 28.75 -62.50
C ILE A 8 10.96 29.11 -61.08
N GLY A 9 10.36 30.29 -60.90
CA GLY A 9 9.82 30.70 -59.59
C GLY A 9 8.73 29.76 -59.06
N ILE A 10 7.80 29.33 -59.92
CA ILE A 10 6.75 28.37 -59.56
C ILE A 10 7.34 27.00 -59.21
N ALA A 11 8.30 26.51 -59.99
CA ALA A 11 8.96 25.23 -59.72
C ALA A 11 9.71 25.24 -58.37
N ILE A 12 10.39 26.33 -58.04
CA ILE A 12 11.05 26.51 -56.75
C ILE A 12 10.01 26.52 -55.62
N LEU A 13 8.93 27.29 -55.76
CA LEU A 13 7.87 27.34 -54.75
C LEU A 13 7.20 25.98 -54.54
N ALA A 14 6.93 25.24 -55.61
CA ALA A 14 6.38 23.89 -55.55
C ALA A 14 7.36 22.92 -54.87
N GLY A 15 8.66 23.04 -55.15
CA GLY A 15 9.71 22.28 -54.47
C GLY A 15 9.75 22.56 -52.97
N PHE A 16 9.71 23.84 -52.57
CA PHE A 16 9.65 24.22 -51.15
C PHE A 16 8.37 23.73 -50.48
N LEU A 17 7.22 23.83 -51.14
CA LEU A 17 5.95 23.32 -50.63
C LEU A 17 5.99 21.80 -50.44
N LEU A 18 6.58 21.06 -51.39
CA LEU A 18 6.76 19.62 -51.30
C LEU A 18 7.67 19.25 -50.11
N LEU A 19 8.82 19.90 -49.98
CA LEU A 19 9.72 19.70 -48.82
C LEU A 19 9.03 20.05 -47.50
N PHE A 20 8.23 21.12 -47.49
CA PHE A 20 7.44 21.51 -46.32
C PHE A 20 6.44 20.40 -45.96
N ILE A 21 5.67 19.87 -46.91
CA ILE A 21 4.75 18.76 -46.67
C ILE A 21 5.52 17.52 -46.18
N LEU A 22 6.60 17.13 -46.84
CA LEU A 22 7.41 15.96 -46.47
C LEU A 22 8.00 16.08 -45.06
N SER A 23 8.29 17.30 -44.57
CA SER A 23 8.77 17.55 -43.21
C SER A 23 7.77 17.16 -42.10
N GLY A 24 6.52 16.88 -42.46
CA GLY A 24 5.47 16.37 -41.58
C GLY A 24 5.57 14.88 -41.27
N ILE A 25 6.36 14.13 -42.05
CA ILE A 25 6.56 12.70 -41.84
C ILE A 25 7.43 12.48 -40.59
N ARG A 26 6.93 11.68 -39.64
CA ARG A 26 7.60 11.32 -38.39
C ARG A 26 7.68 9.82 -38.27
N PHE A 27 8.89 9.30 -38.13
CA PHE A 27 9.13 7.90 -37.83
C PHE A 27 9.30 7.70 -36.33
N ILE A 28 8.56 6.76 -35.75
CA ILE A 28 8.65 6.39 -34.34
C ILE A 28 9.16 4.95 -34.26
N PRO A 29 10.31 4.72 -33.60
CA PRO A 29 10.81 3.37 -33.37
C PRO A 29 9.83 2.52 -32.55
N ASN A 30 9.75 1.21 -32.81
CA ASN A 30 8.83 0.30 -32.10
C ASN A 30 9.12 0.16 -30.60
N ASN A 31 10.32 0.49 -30.14
CA ASN A 31 10.70 0.50 -28.72
C ASN A 31 10.46 1.85 -28.03
N ARG A 32 9.76 2.77 -28.71
CA ARG A 32 9.46 4.12 -28.22
C ARG A 32 8.02 4.49 -28.54
N LEU A 33 7.58 5.58 -27.93
CA LEU A 33 6.30 6.21 -28.24
C LEU A 33 6.53 7.68 -28.58
N GLY A 34 5.63 8.24 -29.40
CA GLY A 34 5.60 9.67 -29.70
C GLY A 34 4.52 10.36 -28.89
N ILE A 35 4.90 11.31 -28.04
CA ILE A 35 3.97 12.19 -27.34
C ILE A 35 3.71 13.39 -28.24
N VAL A 36 2.45 13.65 -28.57
CA VAL A 36 2.07 14.71 -29.50
C VAL A 36 1.73 15.99 -28.74
N GLU A 37 2.36 17.10 -29.14
CA GLU A 37 2.06 18.45 -28.66
C GLU A 37 1.55 19.29 -29.83
N LYS A 38 0.38 19.90 -29.68
CA LYS A 38 -0.18 20.83 -30.67
C LYS A 38 0.20 22.26 -30.28
N ARG A 39 1.08 22.89 -31.05
CA ARG A 39 1.67 24.21 -30.75
C ARG A 39 0.70 25.38 -30.91
N PHE A 40 -0.25 25.27 -31.84
CA PHE A 40 -1.25 26.30 -32.08
C PHE A 40 -2.57 25.73 -32.63
N GLY A 41 -3.67 26.41 -32.32
CA GLY A 41 -5.03 26.04 -32.69
C GLY A 41 -6.01 27.17 -32.39
N GLN A 42 -7.30 26.97 -32.71
CA GLN A 42 -8.33 28.00 -32.51
C GLN A 42 -8.57 28.32 -31.03
N ARG A 43 -8.28 27.38 -30.12
CA ARG A 43 -8.40 27.52 -28.67
C ARG A 43 -7.17 26.92 -27.99
N SER A 44 -6.72 27.55 -26.92
CA SER A 44 -5.74 26.99 -25.97
C SER A 44 -6.48 26.20 -24.91
N VAL A 45 -5.83 25.18 -24.34
CA VAL A 45 -6.33 24.50 -23.14
C VAL A 45 -6.57 25.55 -22.05
N ARG A 46 -7.83 25.64 -21.58
CA ARG A 46 -8.26 26.60 -20.55
C ARG A 46 -8.24 26.03 -19.15
N GLY A 47 -8.31 24.71 -19.01
CA GLY A 47 -8.25 23.99 -17.74
C GLY A 47 -7.58 22.64 -17.93
N GLY A 48 -6.72 22.27 -16.99
CA GLY A 48 -5.87 21.08 -17.11
C GLY A 48 -4.63 21.31 -17.97
N PHE A 49 -3.90 20.22 -18.19
CA PHE A 49 -2.62 20.16 -18.92
C PHE A 49 -2.75 19.38 -20.24
N ILE A 50 -3.71 18.46 -20.36
CA ILE A 50 -3.96 17.66 -21.57
C ILE A 50 -5.16 18.20 -22.36
N ALA A 51 -4.95 18.39 -23.66
CA ALA A 51 -5.95 18.89 -24.59
C ALA A 51 -6.97 17.81 -24.97
N ARG A 52 -8.24 17.99 -24.57
CA ARG A 52 -9.31 16.98 -24.81
C ARG A 52 -10.14 17.22 -26.07
N GLN A 53 -10.21 18.46 -26.55
CA GLN A 53 -11.10 18.87 -27.65
C GLN A 53 -10.34 19.46 -28.85
N GLY A 54 -9.14 18.94 -29.13
CA GLY A 54 -8.31 19.43 -30.23
C GLY A 54 -7.71 20.83 -30.00
N GLU A 55 -7.67 21.27 -28.75
CA GLU A 55 -7.05 22.52 -28.32
C GLU A 55 -5.52 22.47 -28.47
N ALA A 56 -4.87 23.63 -28.45
CA ALA A 56 -3.41 23.72 -28.37
C ALA A 56 -2.93 23.22 -27.00
N GLY A 57 -1.96 22.30 -27.00
CA GLY A 57 -1.46 21.60 -25.81
C GLY A 57 -1.03 20.15 -26.10
N TYR A 58 -0.64 19.42 -25.05
CA TYR A 58 -0.34 17.99 -25.15
C TYR A 58 -1.58 17.17 -25.44
N GLN A 59 -1.51 16.28 -26.42
CA GLN A 59 -2.63 15.43 -26.81
C GLN A 59 -2.65 14.15 -25.94
N PRO A 60 -3.85 13.58 -25.69
CA PRO A 60 -3.99 12.37 -24.87
C PRO A 60 -3.36 11.15 -25.57
N ASP A 61 -3.60 11.03 -26.87
CA ASP A 61 -3.14 9.90 -27.66
C ASP A 61 -1.63 9.96 -27.91
N VAL A 62 -1.00 8.80 -27.76
CA VAL A 62 0.41 8.59 -28.06
C VAL A 62 0.54 7.83 -29.38
N LEU A 63 1.52 8.22 -30.17
CA LEU A 63 1.83 7.54 -31.42
C LEU A 63 2.68 6.29 -31.12
N ARG A 64 2.19 5.13 -31.56
CA ARG A 64 2.92 3.85 -31.51
C ARG A 64 3.97 3.78 -32.63
N GLY A 65 4.82 2.75 -32.58
CA GLY A 65 5.83 2.52 -33.60
C GLY A 65 5.26 2.51 -35.02
N GLY A 66 5.96 3.16 -35.95
CA GLY A 66 5.50 3.31 -37.34
C GLY A 66 5.78 4.68 -37.95
N LEU A 67 5.32 4.84 -39.19
CA LEU A 67 5.38 6.10 -39.92
C LEU A 67 4.08 6.87 -39.72
N HIS A 68 4.18 8.10 -39.26
CA HIS A 68 3.03 8.98 -38.99
C HIS A 68 3.19 10.28 -39.75
N TYR A 69 2.09 10.85 -40.22
CA TYR A 69 2.08 12.18 -40.82
C TYR A 69 1.39 13.17 -39.89
N LEU A 70 2.10 14.23 -39.54
CA LEU A 70 1.56 15.35 -38.75
C LEU A 70 1.86 16.66 -39.47
N ARG A 71 0.91 17.60 -39.41
CA ARG A 71 1.08 18.89 -40.10
C ARG A 71 2.33 19.60 -39.57
N PRO A 72 3.28 19.97 -40.45
CA PRO A 72 4.47 20.72 -40.07
C PRO A 72 4.11 22.00 -39.31
N LEU A 73 4.97 22.41 -38.40
CA LEU A 73 4.82 23.55 -37.48
C LEU A 73 3.68 23.44 -36.46
N GLN A 74 2.52 22.88 -36.82
CA GLN A 74 1.37 22.76 -35.93
C GLN A 74 1.59 21.73 -34.83
N TYR A 75 2.25 20.62 -35.14
CA TYR A 75 2.50 19.53 -34.21
C TYR A 75 3.99 19.33 -33.95
N ARG A 76 4.33 19.06 -32.69
CA ARG A 76 5.64 18.61 -32.24
C ARG A 76 5.49 17.22 -31.63
N VAL A 77 6.39 16.31 -31.99
CA VAL A 77 6.43 14.96 -31.42
C VAL A 77 7.64 14.86 -30.51
N HIS A 78 7.40 14.49 -29.25
CA HIS A 78 8.44 14.16 -28.29
C HIS A 78 8.59 12.64 -28.24
N ILE A 79 9.72 12.13 -28.70
CA ILE A 79 9.99 10.69 -28.71
C ILE A 79 10.47 10.27 -27.32
N ALA A 80 9.69 9.42 -26.66
CA ALA A 80 9.95 8.95 -25.30
C ALA A 80 10.09 7.41 -25.26
N PRO A 81 10.83 6.85 -24.29
CA PRO A 81 10.90 5.40 -24.13
C PRO A 81 9.56 4.82 -23.69
N LEU A 82 9.31 3.56 -24.02
CA LEU A 82 8.27 2.79 -23.35
C LEU A 82 8.63 2.64 -21.86
N VAL A 83 7.61 2.63 -21.00
CA VAL A 83 7.77 2.38 -19.57
C VAL A 83 7.94 0.89 -19.38
N THR A 84 9.09 0.45 -18.88
CA THR A 84 9.34 -0.97 -18.61
C THR A 84 9.59 -1.15 -17.13
N ILE A 85 8.82 -2.05 -16.53
CA ILE A 85 8.96 -2.47 -15.13
C ILE A 85 9.56 -3.87 -15.12
N PRO A 86 10.75 -4.05 -14.52
CA PRO A 86 11.40 -5.36 -14.49
C PRO A 86 10.58 -6.41 -13.74
N GLN A 87 10.90 -7.67 -13.98
CA GLN A 87 10.25 -8.79 -13.30
C GLN A 87 10.44 -8.69 -11.78
N GLY A 88 9.35 -8.93 -11.04
CA GLY A 88 9.36 -8.87 -9.58
C GLY A 88 9.50 -7.45 -9.02
N LYS A 89 9.30 -6.40 -9.84
CA LYS A 89 9.33 -5.00 -9.42
C LYS A 89 7.94 -4.36 -9.49
N ILE A 90 7.83 -3.21 -8.81
CA ILE A 90 6.62 -2.39 -8.73
C ILE A 90 6.92 -1.01 -9.31
N GLY A 91 6.05 -0.52 -10.18
CA GLY A 91 6.05 0.87 -10.65
C GLY A 91 4.95 1.69 -9.99
N TYR A 92 5.25 2.95 -9.69
CA TYR A 92 4.29 3.91 -9.14
C TYR A 92 3.91 4.93 -10.19
N VAL A 93 2.62 5.27 -10.26
CA VAL A 93 2.10 6.26 -11.21
C VAL A 93 1.71 7.52 -10.46
N PHE A 94 2.10 8.66 -11.02
CA PHE A 94 1.66 9.99 -10.60
C PHE A 94 1.03 10.70 -11.79
N ALA A 95 -0.21 11.15 -11.65
CA ALA A 95 -0.93 11.89 -12.68
C ALA A 95 -0.74 13.39 -12.48
N ARG A 96 -0.34 14.10 -13.53
CA ARG A 96 -0.18 15.57 -13.49
C ARG A 96 -1.51 16.30 -13.66
N ASP A 97 -2.43 15.73 -14.42
CA ASP A 97 -3.75 16.29 -14.71
C ASP A 97 -4.87 15.34 -14.29
N GLY A 98 -6.07 15.88 -14.13
CA GLY A 98 -7.25 15.16 -13.64
C GLY A 98 -7.98 15.94 -12.56
N GLU A 99 -9.03 15.32 -12.04
CA GLU A 99 -9.81 15.89 -10.93
C GLU A 99 -8.91 16.07 -9.69
N PRO A 100 -9.10 17.14 -8.91
CA PRO A 100 -8.34 17.33 -7.68
C PRO A 100 -8.66 16.24 -6.65
N LEU A 101 -7.67 15.89 -5.83
CA LEU A 101 -7.90 15.04 -4.67
C LEU A 101 -8.84 15.73 -3.68
N SER A 102 -9.71 14.96 -3.05
CA SER A 102 -10.47 15.42 -1.89
C SER A 102 -9.52 15.78 -0.74
N SER A 103 -9.90 16.71 0.14
CA SER A 103 -9.13 17.08 1.33
C SER A 103 -8.91 15.92 2.30
N MET A 104 -9.75 14.87 2.23
CA MET A 104 -9.65 13.66 3.05
C MET A 104 -8.82 12.55 2.40
N GLN A 105 -8.30 12.78 1.19
CA GLN A 105 -7.67 11.76 0.36
C GLN A 105 -6.21 12.12 0.09
N VAL A 106 -5.30 11.15 0.26
CA VAL A 106 -3.86 11.32 0.02
C VAL A 106 -3.45 10.77 -1.34
N LEU A 107 -4.08 9.68 -1.80
CA LEU A 107 -3.76 9.01 -3.07
C LEU A 107 -4.98 9.00 -3.98
N ALA A 108 -4.78 9.27 -5.27
CA ALA A 108 -5.81 9.24 -6.30
C ALA A 108 -6.45 7.84 -6.45
N SER A 109 -7.77 7.82 -6.59
CA SER A 109 -8.56 6.62 -6.77
C SER A 109 -8.48 6.12 -8.21
N ASN A 110 -8.42 4.81 -8.38
CA ASN A 110 -8.44 4.13 -9.67
C ASN A 110 -9.68 3.24 -9.82
N ALA A 111 -10.76 3.51 -9.08
CA ALA A 111 -12.00 2.73 -9.17
C ALA A 111 -12.66 2.84 -10.57
N THR A 112 -12.67 4.03 -11.17
CA THR A 112 -13.28 4.31 -12.49
C THR A 112 -12.26 4.54 -13.61
N ALA A 113 -11.02 4.90 -13.25
CA ALA A 113 -9.95 5.27 -14.16
C ALA A 113 -8.66 4.52 -13.80
N ASN A 114 -8.52 3.31 -14.34
CA ASN A 114 -7.43 2.36 -14.04
C ASN A 114 -6.51 2.03 -15.23
N ASP A 115 -6.86 2.45 -16.45
CA ASP A 115 -6.01 2.30 -17.62
C ASP A 115 -5.18 3.56 -17.86
N PHE A 116 -3.91 3.51 -17.45
CA PHE A 116 -2.97 4.61 -17.64
C PHE A 116 -2.41 4.71 -19.07
N GLN A 117 -2.73 3.77 -19.96
CA GLN A 117 -2.33 3.83 -21.37
C GLN A 117 -3.32 4.63 -22.22
N ASP A 118 -4.57 4.77 -21.76
CA ASP A 118 -5.61 5.60 -22.38
C ASP A 118 -5.87 6.85 -21.54
N VAL A 119 -5.14 7.93 -21.85
CA VAL A 119 -5.30 9.23 -21.17
C VAL A 119 -6.70 9.80 -21.38
N ALA A 120 -7.29 9.61 -22.55
CA ALA A 120 -8.60 10.18 -22.86
C ALA A 120 -9.68 9.52 -21.99
N ALA A 121 -9.67 8.19 -21.89
CA ALA A 121 -10.55 7.44 -21.00
C ALA A 121 -10.28 7.77 -19.52
N PHE A 122 -9.02 7.82 -19.09
CA PHE A 122 -8.66 8.20 -17.71
C PHE A 122 -9.28 9.54 -17.32
N LEU A 123 -9.10 10.57 -18.16
CA LEU A 123 -9.60 11.91 -17.89
C LEU A 123 -11.13 12.03 -18.04
N LYS A 124 -11.74 11.27 -18.96
CA LYS A 124 -13.20 11.23 -19.15
C LYS A 124 -13.91 10.56 -17.98
N ASN A 125 -13.30 9.52 -17.39
CA ASN A 125 -13.88 8.74 -16.30
C ASN A 125 -13.59 9.32 -14.91
N GLY A 126 -13.18 10.59 -14.83
CA GLY A 126 -12.92 11.29 -13.56
C GLY A 126 -11.59 10.92 -12.90
N GLY A 127 -10.59 10.50 -13.68
CA GLY A 127 -9.25 10.23 -13.18
C GLY A 127 -8.68 11.42 -12.42
N GLN A 128 -8.07 11.15 -11.27
CA GLN A 128 -7.62 12.17 -10.32
C GLN A 128 -6.13 12.46 -10.47
N ARG A 129 -5.73 13.71 -10.29
CA ARG A 129 -4.32 14.13 -10.27
C ARG A 129 -3.65 13.73 -8.94
N GLY A 130 -2.33 13.55 -8.97
CA GLY A 130 -1.53 13.15 -7.81
C GLY A 130 -1.04 11.70 -7.87
N PRO A 131 -0.43 11.19 -6.79
CA PRO A 131 0.04 9.81 -6.72
C PRO A 131 -1.15 8.84 -6.73
N GLN A 132 -1.08 7.80 -7.54
CA GLN A 132 -2.19 6.86 -7.75
C GLN A 132 -2.15 5.71 -6.73
N ARG A 133 -3.33 5.17 -6.38
CA ARG A 133 -3.47 3.96 -5.55
C ARG A 133 -3.04 2.70 -6.29
N GLN A 134 -3.33 2.63 -7.58
CA GLN A 134 -2.93 1.50 -8.42
C GLN A 134 -1.43 1.55 -8.74
N ILE A 135 -0.77 0.42 -8.50
CA ILE A 135 0.60 0.19 -8.93
C ILE A 135 0.63 -0.44 -10.32
N LEU A 136 1.76 -0.27 -11.00
CA LEU A 136 2.07 -1.01 -12.21
C LEU A 136 2.91 -2.25 -11.88
N ARG A 137 2.57 -3.34 -12.55
CA ARG A 137 3.26 -4.64 -12.45
C ARG A 137 4.35 -4.76 -13.49
N GLU A 138 5.09 -5.85 -13.46
CA GLU A 138 6.06 -6.18 -14.48
C GLU A 138 5.44 -6.14 -15.88
N GLY A 139 6.16 -5.55 -16.83
CA GLY A 139 5.66 -5.37 -18.18
C GLY A 139 6.17 -4.11 -18.87
N THR A 140 5.79 -3.97 -20.14
CA THR A 140 6.09 -2.79 -20.95
C THR A 140 4.79 -2.07 -21.25
N TYR A 141 4.70 -0.82 -20.79
CA TYR A 141 3.54 0.03 -20.91
C TYR A 141 3.87 1.22 -21.77
N ALA A 142 2.88 1.62 -22.55
CA ALA A 142 3.07 2.65 -23.53
C ALA A 142 2.21 3.86 -23.11
N ILE A 143 2.71 4.51 -22.04
CA ILE A 143 2.08 5.56 -21.23
C ILE A 143 2.48 6.94 -21.72
N ASN A 144 1.53 7.87 -21.77
CA ASN A 144 1.80 9.26 -22.09
C ASN A 144 2.58 9.96 -20.95
N LEU A 145 3.89 10.12 -21.14
CA LEU A 145 4.77 10.70 -20.11
C LEU A 145 4.62 12.22 -19.90
N ALA A 146 3.81 12.89 -20.73
CA ALA A 146 3.41 14.26 -20.45
C ALA A 146 2.35 14.29 -19.34
N GLN A 147 1.40 13.34 -19.38
CA GLN A 147 0.32 13.20 -18.41
C GLN A 147 0.77 12.49 -17.13
N PHE A 148 1.54 11.41 -17.26
CA PHE A 148 1.90 10.55 -16.16
C PHE A 148 3.42 10.53 -15.93
N VAL A 149 3.79 10.57 -14.66
CA VAL A 149 5.15 10.27 -14.20
C VAL A 149 5.12 8.83 -13.67
N VAL A 150 6.01 7.98 -14.18
CA VAL A 150 6.16 6.61 -13.67
C VAL A 150 7.48 6.47 -12.94
N ILE A 151 7.43 6.13 -11.66
CA ILE A 151 8.60 5.95 -10.80
C ILE A 151 8.87 4.45 -10.68
N THR A 152 10.08 4.04 -11.06
CA THR A 152 10.57 2.66 -10.92
C THR A 152 11.87 2.65 -10.12
N GLN A 153 12.36 1.46 -9.75
CA GLN A 153 13.61 1.35 -8.99
C GLN A 153 14.81 1.91 -9.77
N GLU A 154 14.86 1.65 -11.08
CA GLU A 154 16.01 1.96 -11.91
C GLU A 154 15.98 3.41 -12.41
N ARG A 155 14.80 3.95 -12.68
CA ARG A 155 14.62 5.32 -13.19
C ARG A 155 13.20 5.85 -13.03
N VAL A 156 13.08 7.15 -13.24
CA VAL A 156 11.81 7.86 -13.36
C VAL A 156 11.53 8.13 -14.84
N TYR A 157 10.36 7.71 -15.33
CA TYR A 157 9.86 7.99 -16.67
C TYR A 157 8.93 9.20 -16.64
N TYR A 158 9.32 10.29 -17.30
CA TYR A 158 8.51 11.48 -17.44
C TYR A 158 8.98 12.33 -18.62
N LEU A 159 8.10 13.19 -19.14
CA LEU A 159 8.49 14.31 -19.98
C LEU A 159 8.83 15.50 -19.07
N PRO A 160 10.05 16.05 -19.10
CA PRO A 160 10.42 17.20 -18.28
C PRO A 160 9.71 18.47 -18.79
N LEU A 161 8.95 19.13 -17.92
CA LEU A 161 8.17 20.33 -18.23
C LEU A 161 8.71 21.57 -17.51
N SER A 162 9.02 21.41 -16.23
CA SER A 162 9.60 22.44 -15.36
C SER A 162 10.77 21.86 -14.54
N ARG A 163 11.59 22.71 -13.91
CA ARG A 163 12.63 22.28 -12.96
C ARG A 163 12.03 21.91 -11.60
N ASP A 164 11.01 22.63 -11.15
CA ASP A 164 10.39 22.42 -9.84
C ASP A 164 9.73 21.04 -9.74
N ASP A 165 9.15 20.55 -10.85
CA ASP A 165 8.60 19.20 -10.95
C ASP A 165 9.64 18.12 -10.65
N GLN A 166 10.91 18.34 -11.04
CA GLN A 166 11.96 17.33 -10.90
C GLN A 166 12.27 17.05 -9.43
N THR A 167 12.38 18.10 -8.61
CA THR A 167 12.66 17.97 -7.18
C THR A 167 11.55 17.20 -6.46
N VAL A 168 10.29 17.51 -6.75
CA VAL A 168 9.12 16.83 -6.14
C VAL A 168 9.13 15.34 -6.49
N ILE A 169 9.37 15.01 -7.77
CA ILE A 169 9.39 13.63 -8.25
C ILE A 169 10.56 12.84 -7.63
N GLN A 170 11.73 13.46 -7.50
CA GLN A 170 12.89 12.83 -6.86
C GLN A 170 12.66 12.54 -5.38
N ASN A 171 12.08 13.49 -4.63
CA ASN A 171 11.74 13.29 -3.22
C ASN A 171 10.73 12.14 -3.06
N MET A 172 9.74 12.03 -3.96
CA MET A 172 8.78 10.94 -3.95
C MET A 172 9.44 9.58 -4.24
N ALA A 173 10.35 9.53 -5.21
CA ALA A 173 11.12 8.33 -5.51
C ALA A 173 11.98 7.88 -4.32
N ALA A 174 12.62 8.82 -3.63
CA ALA A 174 13.41 8.55 -2.43
C ALA A 174 12.54 7.97 -1.31
N LEU A 175 11.38 8.56 -1.03
CA LEU A 175 10.43 8.06 -0.03
C LEU A 175 9.96 6.63 -0.33
N ILE A 176 9.67 6.32 -1.60
CA ILE A 176 9.30 4.95 -2.01
C ILE A 176 10.47 4.00 -1.77
N GLY A 177 11.69 4.43 -2.09
CA GLY A 177 12.91 3.67 -1.85
C GLY A 177 13.15 3.36 -0.37
N GLU A 178 13.03 4.34 0.52
CA GLU A 178 13.16 4.19 1.98
C GLU A 178 12.16 3.17 2.54
N ARG A 179 10.96 3.10 1.95
CA ARG A 179 9.91 2.14 2.33
C ARG A 179 10.04 0.78 1.66
N SER A 180 11.16 0.51 0.97
CA SER A 180 11.42 -0.69 0.16
C SER A 180 10.30 -0.97 -0.86
N GLY A 181 9.76 0.08 -1.49
CA GLY A 181 8.51 -0.01 -2.23
C GLY A 181 8.56 -0.44 -3.66
N PHE A 182 9.73 -0.59 -4.24
CA PHE A 182 9.88 -1.09 -5.61
C PHE A 182 9.88 -2.62 -5.71
N THR A 183 9.80 -3.33 -4.59
CA THR A 183 9.75 -4.79 -4.51
C THR A 183 8.53 -5.24 -3.71
N PRO A 184 7.93 -6.41 -4.03
CA PRO A 184 6.85 -6.96 -3.23
C PRO A 184 7.33 -7.31 -1.82
N VAL A 185 6.38 -7.32 -0.89
CA VAL A 185 6.60 -7.87 0.45
C VAL A 185 6.58 -9.39 0.34
N VAL A 186 7.68 -10.03 0.70
CA VAL A 186 7.82 -11.50 0.70
C VAL A 186 7.95 -11.96 2.15
N ILE A 187 7.01 -12.80 2.59
CA ILE A 187 7.06 -13.47 3.90
C ILE A 187 7.29 -14.95 3.62
N LYS A 188 8.46 -15.46 4.02
CA LYS A 188 8.81 -16.86 3.85
C LYS A 188 8.40 -17.65 5.08
N ASP A 189 8.00 -18.89 4.86
CA ASP A 189 7.63 -19.82 5.93
C ASP A 189 8.80 -20.07 6.91
N SER A 190 10.04 -20.08 6.40
CA SER A 190 11.26 -20.24 7.21
C SER A 190 11.52 -19.12 8.22
N ASP A 191 10.90 -17.96 8.03
CA ASP A 191 11.25 -16.77 8.81
C ASP A 191 10.44 -16.68 10.10
N ASP A 192 9.33 -17.43 10.21
CA ASP A 192 8.40 -17.39 11.35
C ASP A 192 7.89 -15.98 11.67
N LEU A 193 7.68 -15.17 10.62
CA LEU A 193 7.23 -13.79 10.71
C LEU A 193 5.77 -13.63 10.31
N ALA A 194 5.12 -12.61 10.86
CA ALA A 194 3.85 -12.07 10.41
C ALA A 194 4.02 -10.59 10.05
N GLY A 195 3.31 -10.13 9.02
CA GLY A 195 3.35 -8.73 8.57
C GLY A 195 2.22 -7.91 9.19
N ILE A 196 2.55 -6.95 10.03
CA ILE A 196 1.61 -5.95 10.54
C ILE A 196 1.48 -4.82 9.53
N VAL A 197 0.26 -4.59 9.04
CA VAL A 197 -0.03 -3.58 8.03
C VAL A 197 -0.48 -2.28 8.68
N THR A 198 0.03 -1.15 8.19
CA THR A 198 -0.45 0.20 8.52
C THR A 198 -0.87 0.90 7.25
N ILE A 199 -2.13 1.36 7.19
CA ILE A 199 -2.71 2.10 6.06
C ILE A 199 -2.54 3.60 6.29
N HIS A 200 -2.21 4.34 5.22
CA HIS A 200 -1.91 5.78 5.25
C HIS A 200 -2.98 6.66 4.59
N ASP A 201 -3.94 6.06 3.88
CA ASP A 201 -5.01 6.76 3.15
C ASP A 201 -6.40 6.24 3.57
N GLY A 202 -7.43 7.08 3.49
CA GLY A 202 -8.79 6.77 3.94
C GLY A 202 -9.21 7.42 5.25
N HIS A 203 -10.41 7.05 5.74
CA HIS A 203 -10.98 7.60 6.96
C HIS A 203 -10.12 7.26 8.18
N SER A 204 -10.04 8.19 9.13
CA SER A 204 -9.30 7.95 10.38
C SER A 204 -10.00 6.92 11.26
N LEU A 205 -9.24 6.26 12.11
CA LEU A 205 -9.79 5.50 13.23
C LEU A 205 -10.71 6.37 14.09
N PRO A 206 -11.85 5.84 14.57
CA PRO A 206 -12.66 6.45 15.61
C PRO A 206 -11.85 6.71 16.88
N ASP A 207 -12.31 7.67 17.68
CA ASP A 207 -11.68 7.98 18.96
C ASP A 207 -11.73 6.76 19.92
N GLY A 208 -10.66 6.55 20.68
CA GLY A 208 -10.49 5.40 21.58
C GLY A 208 -10.13 4.07 20.91
N GLU A 209 -10.09 4.00 19.57
CA GLU A 209 -9.63 2.81 18.84
C GLU A 209 -8.15 2.94 18.42
N ILE A 210 -7.39 1.86 18.62
CA ILE A 210 -5.95 1.82 18.30
C ILE A 210 -5.60 0.91 17.12
N ILE A 211 -6.56 0.08 16.69
CA ILE A 211 -6.40 -0.93 15.62
C ILE A 211 -7.67 -0.94 14.76
N ALA A 212 -7.49 -0.88 13.44
CA ALA A 212 -8.59 -0.90 12.48
C ALA A 212 -9.13 -2.33 12.32
N PRO A 213 -10.46 -2.52 12.23
CA PRO A 213 -11.08 -3.83 12.09
C PRO A 213 -10.77 -4.46 10.73
N ILE A 214 -11.03 -5.76 10.63
CA ILE A 214 -10.91 -6.50 9.37
C ILE A 214 -12.10 -6.16 8.47
N VAL A 215 -11.84 -5.87 7.20
CA VAL A 215 -12.86 -5.56 6.18
C VAL A 215 -12.59 -6.35 4.89
N GLY A 216 -13.57 -6.43 3.99
CA GLY A 216 -13.36 -6.91 2.62
C GLY A 216 -12.89 -8.38 2.51
N THR A 217 -13.34 -9.25 3.40
CA THR A 217 -12.92 -10.66 3.47
C THR A 217 -13.68 -11.60 2.55
N ASP A 218 -14.88 -11.21 2.10
CA ASP A 218 -15.71 -12.04 1.22
C ASP A 218 -15.14 -12.08 -0.20
N TYR A 219 -14.50 -13.20 -0.53
CA TYR A 219 -13.90 -13.46 -1.84
C TYR A 219 -14.89 -13.28 -3.02
N ASN A 220 -16.18 -13.56 -2.80
CA ASN A 220 -17.18 -13.49 -3.88
C ASN A 220 -17.65 -12.05 -4.14
N ASN A 221 -17.34 -11.10 -3.25
CA ASN A 221 -17.69 -9.70 -3.45
C ASN A 221 -16.56 -8.95 -4.17
N SER A 222 -16.65 -8.85 -5.50
CA SER A 222 -15.66 -8.18 -6.33
C SER A 222 -15.49 -6.68 -6.06
N GLU A 223 -16.45 -6.02 -5.40
CA GLU A 223 -16.40 -4.58 -5.14
C GLU A 223 -15.61 -4.25 -3.87
N THR A 224 -15.55 -5.17 -2.92
CA THR A 224 -14.92 -4.95 -1.59
C THR A 224 -13.75 -5.88 -1.32
N TYR A 225 -13.69 -7.05 -1.98
CA TYR A 225 -12.59 -7.99 -1.82
C TYR A 225 -11.29 -7.44 -2.39
N HIS A 226 -10.32 -7.19 -1.50
CA HIS A 226 -9.09 -6.49 -1.84
C HIS A 226 -7.82 -7.36 -1.78
N ASN A 227 -7.96 -8.66 -1.53
CA ASN A 227 -6.87 -9.64 -1.44
C ASN A 227 -5.65 -9.13 -0.65
N ASN A 228 -5.81 -8.96 0.67
CA ASN A 228 -4.71 -8.57 1.57
C ASN A 228 -4.07 -7.21 1.19
N PHE A 229 -4.89 -6.16 1.17
CA PHE A 229 -4.53 -4.76 0.84
C PHE A 229 -3.93 -4.50 -0.55
N GLN A 230 -3.88 -5.49 -1.45
CA GLN A 230 -3.32 -5.34 -2.80
C GLN A 230 -4.22 -4.52 -3.74
N MET A 231 -5.50 -4.33 -3.40
CA MET A 231 -6.44 -3.48 -4.14
C MET A 231 -6.97 -2.34 -3.26
N PRO A 232 -6.23 -1.21 -3.15
CA PRO A 232 -6.56 -0.13 -2.22
C PRO A 232 -7.98 0.43 -2.37
N ASP A 233 -8.47 0.63 -3.60
CA ASP A 233 -9.81 1.17 -3.83
C ASP A 233 -10.91 0.25 -3.29
N ARG A 234 -10.74 -1.08 -3.41
CA ARG A 234 -11.67 -2.06 -2.85
C ARG A 234 -11.61 -2.10 -1.32
N PHE A 235 -10.43 -1.96 -0.74
CA PHE A 235 -10.27 -1.84 0.72
C PHE A 235 -11.00 -0.60 1.26
N ILE A 236 -10.85 0.55 0.61
CA ILE A 236 -11.56 1.78 0.99
C ILE A 236 -13.08 1.59 0.82
N ASN A 237 -13.52 0.98 -0.28
CA ASN A 237 -14.93 0.67 -0.52
C ASN A 237 -15.51 -0.30 0.52
N ALA A 238 -14.69 -1.22 1.06
CA ALA A 238 -15.08 -2.12 2.13
C ALA A 238 -15.22 -1.45 3.51
N GLY A 239 -15.04 -0.12 3.60
CA GLY A 239 -15.06 0.62 4.87
C GLY A 239 -13.72 0.59 5.60
N GLY A 240 -12.62 0.28 4.91
CA GLY A 240 -11.29 0.23 5.49
C GLY A 240 -10.84 1.58 6.07
N LEU A 241 -10.20 1.52 7.24
CA LEU A 241 -9.75 2.69 7.99
C LEU A 241 -8.23 2.85 7.94
N ARG A 242 -7.79 4.10 7.92
CA ARG A 242 -6.38 4.51 8.05
C ARG A 242 -5.85 4.14 9.43
N GLY A 243 -4.60 3.68 9.50
CA GLY A 243 -3.90 3.28 10.72
C GLY A 243 -3.48 1.81 10.72
N ARG A 244 -3.08 1.29 11.88
CA ARG A 244 -2.64 -0.11 12.00
C ARG A 244 -3.84 -1.05 11.90
N GLN A 245 -3.71 -2.13 11.13
CA GLN A 245 -4.78 -3.06 10.83
C GLN A 245 -4.77 -4.25 11.78
N LEU A 246 -5.96 -4.80 12.09
CA LEU A 246 -6.08 -6.05 12.84
C LEU A 246 -5.61 -7.23 12.00
N GLN A 247 -5.99 -7.26 10.72
CA GLN A 247 -5.58 -8.28 9.76
C GLN A 247 -4.06 -8.25 9.58
N VAL A 248 -3.44 -9.42 9.70
CA VAL A 248 -2.01 -9.63 9.50
C VAL A 248 -1.76 -10.29 8.14
N LEU A 249 -0.58 -10.07 7.59
CA LEU A 249 -0.06 -10.84 6.46
C LEU A 249 0.68 -12.06 6.97
N VAL A 250 0.49 -13.18 6.30
CA VAL A 250 1.17 -14.45 6.57
C VAL A 250 2.05 -14.81 5.38
N GLU A 251 2.44 -16.06 5.23
CA GLU A 251 3.29 -16.53 4.13
C GLU A 251 2.72 -16.11 2.77
N GLY A 252 3.57 -15.53 1.92
CA GLY A 252 3.17 -15.11 0.60
C GLY A 252 4.02 -13.99 0.01
N THR A 253 3.63 -13.59 -1.20
CA THR A 253 4.19 -12.46 -1.92
C THR A 253 3.08 -11.45 -2.17
N TYR A 254 3.23 -10.25 -1.61
CA TYR A 254 2.21 -9.20 -1.65
C TYR A 254 2.73 -7.97 -2.39
N TYR A 255 2.01 -7.57 -3.44
CA TYR A 255 2.36 -6.41 -4.23
C TYR A 255 1.60 -5.19 -3.73
N LEU A 256 2.14 -4.62 -2.65
CA LEU A 256 1.52 -3.51 -1.95
C LEU A 256 2.03 -2.18 -2.47
N ASN A 257 1.11 -1.23 -2.65
CA ASN A 257 1.49 0.18 -2.81
C ASN A 257 2.04 0.71 -1.47
N ARG A 258 3.32 1.10 -1.43
CA ARG A 258 3.98 1.59 -0.20
C ARG A 258 3.67 3.02 0.19
N LEU A 259 3.03 3.78 -0.70
CA LEU A 259 2.43 5.05 -0.34
C LEU A 259 1.09 4.81 0.37
N PHE A 260 0.37 3.76 -0.01
CA PHE A 260 -0.91 3.38 0.61
C PHE A 260 -0.73 2.62 1.93
N SER A 261 0.22 1.69 1.98
CA SER A 261 0.40 0.77 3.11
C SER A 261 1.86 0.51 3.44
N THR A 262 2.20 0.54 4.73
CA THR A 262 3.48 0.04 5.25
C THR A 262 3.30 -1.30 5.94
N VAL A 263 4.36 -2.11 6.00
CA VAL A 263 4.36 -3.45 6.61
C VAL A 263 5.56 -3.52 7.52
N GLN A 264 5.31 -3.93 8.75
CA GLN A 264 6.32 -4.22 9.76
C GLN A 264 6.28 -5.71 10.06
N MET A 265 7.44 -6.38 9.99
CA MET A 265 7.52 -7.79 10.36
C MET A 265 7.63 -7.93 11.87
N ILE A 266 6.86 -8.87 12.43
CA ILE A 266 6.94 -9.30 13.82
C ILE A 266 7.09 -10.82 13.89
N PRO A 267 7.75 -11.38 14.93
CA PRO A 267 7.75 -12.82 15.13
C PRO A 267 6.34 -13.34 15.40
N LYS A 268 6.03 -14.53 14.90
CA LYS A 268 4.81 -15.26 15.26
C LYS A 268 4.85 -15.64 16.75
N THR A 269 3.69 -15.65 17.38
CA THR A 269 3.54 -16.13 18.76
C THR A 269 3.60 -17.64 18.76
N ILE A 270 4.51 -18.22 19.56
CA ILE A 270 4.63 -19.66 19.76
C ILE A 270 4.12 -19.97 21.17
N VAL A 271 3.18 -20.90 21.27
CA VAL A 271 2.72 -21.49 22.53
C VAL A 271 3.34 -22.87 22.62
N ASP A 272 4.19 -23.09 23.62
CA ASP A 272 4.89 -24.35 23.81
C ASP A 272 4.00 -25.43 24.41
N VAL A 273 4.31 -26.69 24.11
CA VAL A 273 3.67 -27.85 24.74
C VAL A 273 3.87 -27.77 26.26
N GLY A 274 2.80 -28.03 27.02
CA GLY A 274 2.79 -27.86 28.48
C GLY A 274 2.35 -26.47 28.93
N THR A 275 2.10 -25.54 28.01
CA THR A 275 1.53 -24.21 28.29
C THR A 275 0.30 -23.91 27.43
N VAL A 276 -0.49 -22.93 27.86
CA VAL A 276 -1.54 -22.29 27.05
C VAL A 276 -1.30 -20.79 27.00
N GLY A 277 -1.65 -20.17 25.87
CA GLY A 277 -1.53 -18.73 25.67
C GLY A 277 -2.81 -18.00 26.03
N VAL A 278 -2.88 -17.36 27.20
CA VAL A 278 -4.00 -16.50 27.58
C VAL A 278 -3.89 -15.17 26.83
N VAL A 279 -4.94 -14.81 26.08
CA VAL A 279 -4.96 -13.61 25.25
C VAL A 279 -5.64 -12.47 25.99
N ILE A 280 -4.91 -11.36 26.13
CA ILE A 280 -5.42 -10.07 26.60
C ILE A 280 -5.62 -9.19 25.36
N SER A 281 -6.85 -9.06 24.89
CA SER A 281 -7.22 -8.29 23.71
C SER A 281 -7.47 -6.82 24.05
N TYR A 282 -6.88 -5.92 23.25
CA TYR A 282 -7.06 -4.46 23.36
C TYR A 282 -8.08 -3.91 22.35
N ASN A 283 -8.59 -4.77 21.47
CA ASN A 283 -9.46 -4.35 20.36
C ASN A 283 -10.76 -5.16 20.34
N GLY A 284 -11.72 -4.67 19.54
CA GLY A 284 -13.08 -5.22 19.48
C GLY A 284 -14.04 -4.47 20.41
N ALA A 285 -15.33 -4.79 20.29
CA ALA A 285 -16.35 -4.28 21.19
C ALA A 285 -16.06 -4.72 22.63
N VAL A 286 -16.51 -3.92 23.59
CA VAL A 286 -16.56 -4.34 24.99
C VAL A 286 -17.46 -5.57 25.05
N GLY A 287 -16.87 -6.72 25.42
CA GLY A 287 -17.58 -7.99 25.49
C GLY A 287 -18.56 -8.04 26.65
N ILE A 288 -19.43 -9.05 26.63
CA ILE A 288 -20.22 -9.42 27.81
C ILE A 288 -19.33 -10.30 28.68
N ASP A 289 -19.32 -10.05 29.99
CA ASP A 289 -18.59 -10.88 30.94
C ASP A 289 -19.16 -12.30 30.99
N LEU A 290 -18.29 -13.29 30.73
CA LEU A 290 -18.57 -14.73 30.74
C LEU A 290 -18.03 -15.42 31.99
N SER A 291 -17.39 -14.69 32.91
CA SER A 291 -16.81 -15.20 34.15
C SER A 291 -17.82 -15.88 35.08
N GLY A 292 -19.12 -15.58 34.93
CA GLY A 292 -20.19 -16.08 35.78
C GLY A 292 -20.20 -15.41 37.17
N VAL A 293 -21.18 -15.76 38.00
CA VAL A 293 -21.38 -15.12 39.33
C VAL A 293 -20.35 -15.53 40.39
N ASP A 294 -19.65 -16.65 40.19
CA ASP A 294 -18.70 -17.20 41.16
C ASP A 294 -17.27 -16.67 40.98
N TYR A 295 -16.93 -16.16 39.80
CA TYR A 295 -15.59 -15.64 39.50
C TYR A 295 -15.56 -14.11 39.67
N ARG A 296 -14.94 -13.66 40.76
CA ARG A 296 -14.91 -12.23 41.14
C ARG A 296 -13.65 -11.49 40.67
N HIS A 297 -12.77 -12.14 39.93
CA HIS A 297 -11.42 -11.65 39.63
C HIS A 297 -11.19 -11.47 38.12
N GLY A 298 -11.98 -10.60 37.50
CA GLY A 298 -11.83 -10.16 36.11
C GLY A 298 -12.98 -10.56 35.20
N GLU A 299 -13.13 -9.84 34.09
CA GLU A 299 -14.14 -10.10 33.07
C GLU A 299 -13.53 -10.95 31.95
N LEU A 300 -14.12 -12.13 31.70
CA LEU A 300 -13.75 -13.00 30.59
C LEU A 300 -14.67 -12.70 29.41
N VAL A 301 -14.12 -12.63 28.21
CA VAL A 301 -14.89 -12.27 27.01
C VAL A 301 -14.68 -13.28 25.89
N GLU A 302 -15.60 -13.29 24.93
CA GLU A 302 -15.44 -14.11 23.72
C GLU A 302 -14.25 -13.66 22.86
N ARG A 303 -13.78 -14.57 22.03
CA ARG A 303 -12.73 -14.28 21.05
C ARG A 303 -13.16 -13.15 20.11
N GLY A 304 -12.33 -12.12 20.01
CA GLY A 304 -12.59 -10.94 19.18
C GLY A 304 -13.21 -9.77 19.93
N SER A 305 -13.57 -9.94 21.21
CA SER A 305 -13.91 -8.85 22.11
C SER A 305 -12.68 -8.31 22.84
N ARG A 306 -12.80 -7.08 23.34
CA ARG A 306 -11.81 -6.44 24.20
C ARG A 306 -11.91 -7.03 25.61
N GLY A 307 -10.78 -7.43 26.18
CA GLY A 307 -10.72 -8.13 27.48
C GLY A 307 -9.85 -9.39 27.43
N VAL A 308 -9.92 -10.19 28.50
CA VAL A 308 -9.24 -11.49 28.55
C VAL A 308 -10.13 -12.52 27.89
N TRP A 309 -9.63 -13.21 26.86
CA TRP A 309 -10.42 -14.23 26.18
C TRP A 309 -10.68 -15.44 27.09
N SER A 310 -11.91 -15.93 27.09
CA SER A 310 -12.32 -17.14 27.81
C SER A 310 -11.65 -18.39 27.24
N GLU A 311 -11.38 -18.40 25.93
CA GLU A 311 -10.67 -19.47 25.23
C GLU A 311 -9.19 -19.10 25.04
N PRO A 312 -8.24 -19.85 25.66
CA PRO A 312 -6.83 -19.62 25.43
C PRO A 312 -6.36 -20.21 24.09
N LEU A 313 -5.19 -19.77 23.63
CA LEU A 313 -4.48 -20.40 22.54
C LEU A 313 -3.83 -21.71 23.03
N LEU A 314 -4.08 -22.81 22.31
CA LEU A 314 -3.45 -24.10 22.57
C LEU A 314 -1.98 -24.11 22.08
N PRO A 315 -1.17 -25.14 22.43
CA PRO A 315 0.16 -25.29 21.87
C PRO A 315 0.16 -25.22 20.33
N GLY A 316 1.01 -24.37 19.77
CA GLY A 316 1.00 -24.07 18.35
C GLY A 316 1.66 -22.75 17.99
N LYS A 317 1.65 -22.42 16.70
CA LYS A 317 2.24 -21.19 16.15
C LYS A 317 1.15 -20.32 15.55
N TYR A 318 1.13 -19.04 15.95
CA TYR A 318 0.05 -18.11 15.65
C TYR A 318 0.58 -16.82 15.05
N ALA A 319 0.00 -16.40 13.92
CA ALA A 319 0.17 -15.06 13.38
C ALA A 319 -0.69 -14.05 14.17
N PHE A 320 -0.38 -13.90 15.46
CA PHE A 320 -1.12 -13.02 16.36
C PHE A 320 -0.61 -11.59 16.25
N ASN A 321 -1.53 -10.63 16.15
CA ASN A 321 -1.19 -9.22 16.10
C ASN A 321 -0.88 -8.69 17.52
N THR A 322 0.40 -8.59 17.85
CA THR A 322 0.88 -8.15 19.17
C THR A 322 0.60 -6.67 19.48
N TYR A 323 0.13 -5.88 18.49
CA TYR A 323 -0.38 -4.54 18.74
C TYR A 323 -1.87 -4.52 19.09
N ALA A 324 -2.60 -5.59 18.76
CA ALA A 324 -4.02 -5.73 19.09
C ALA A 324 -4.25 -6.43 20.44
N GLY A 325 -3.22 -7.04 21.02
CA GLY A 325 -3.29 -7.65 22.33
C GLY A 325 -1.95 -8.23 22.78
N LYS A 326 -1.96 -8.91 23.93
CA LYS A 326 -0.82 -9.62 24.50
C LYS A 326 -1.19 -11.07 24.75
N VAL A 327 -0.24 -11.99 24.49
CA VAL A 327 -0.37 -13.40 24.88
C VAL A 327 0.51 -13.66 26.09
N VAL A 328 -0.08 -14.20 27.15
CA VAL A 328 0.60 -14.60 28.39
C VAL A 328 0.62 -16.11 28.46
N MET A 329 1.81 -16.71 28.57
CA MET A 329 1.95 -18.16 28.66
C MET A 329 1.65 -18.61 30.09
N VAL A 330 0.72 -19.55 30.24
CA VAL A 330 0.32 -20.14 31.51
C VAL A 330 0.61 -21.64 31.48
N PRO A 331 1.38 -22.19 32.43
CA PRO A 331 1.61 -23.63 32.50
C PRO A 331 0.30 -24.41 32.68
N THR A 332 0.19 -25.53 31.97
CA THR A 332 -0.91 -26.51 32.13
C THR A 332 -0.47 -27.74 32.92
N THR A 333 0.81 -27.82 33.27
CA THR A 333 1.36 -28.81 34.17
C THR A 333 1.11 -28.41 35.62
N ASN A 334 0.93 -29.39 36.50
CA ASN A 334 0.85 -29.14 37.94
C ASN A 334 2.07 -28.32 38.40
N ILE A 335 1.82 -27.26 39.16
CA ILE A 335 2.86 -26.40 39.72
C ILE A 335 2.98 -26.68 41.20
N ILE A 336 4.19 -26.99 41.66
CA ILE A 336 4.44 -27.16 43.09
C ILE A 336 4.85 -25.80 43.66
N LEU A 337 4.01 -25.21 44.51
CA LEU A 337 4.33 -23.99 45.25
C LEU A 337 4.97 -24.35 46.58
N LYS A 338 6.15 -23.81 46.85
CA LYS A 338 6.89 -24.04 48.10
C LYS A 338 6.96 -22.78 48.93
N TRP A 339 6.53 -22.85 50.19
CA TRP A 339 6.68 -21.78 51.17
C TRP A 339 8.00 -21.98 51.91
N ILE A 340 9.11 -21.83 51.19
CA ILE A 340 10.47 -22.01 51.70
C ILE A 340 11.33 -20.92 51.08
N ARG A 341 11.80 -19.95 51.87
CA ARG A 341 12.43 -18.73 51.34
C ARG A 341 13.71 -18.99 50.53
N SER A 342 14.38 -20.11 50.79
CA SER A 342 15.60 -20.52 50.09
C SER A 342 15.36 -21.34 48.83
N GLU A 343 14.12 -21.70 48.50
CA GLU A 343 13.78 -22.50 47.34
C GLU A 343 12.85 -21.73 46.39
N VAL A 344 13.13 -21.83 45.09
CA VAL A 344 12.27 -21.28 44.04
C VAL A 344 12.10 -22.37 42.97
N GLY A 345 10.85 -22.70 42.67
CA GLY A 345 10.47 -23.64 41.64
C GLY A 345 10.77 -23.12 40.22
N SER A 346 10.73 -24.02 39.23
CA SER A 346 11.07 -23.71 37.84
C SER A 346 10.21 -22.63 37.19
N HIS A 347 9.03 -22.35 37.74
CA HIS A 347 8.09 -21.33 37.25
C HIS A 347 8.16 -20.01 38.01
N HIS A 348 8.99 -19.92 39.07
CA HIS A 348 9.17 -18.73 39.90
C HIS A 348 7.91 -18.20 40.62
N PHE A 349 6.78 -18.93 40.60
CA PHE A 349 5.56 -18.52 41.31
C PHE A 349 5.69 -18.53 42.83
N ASP A 350 6.69 -19.22 43.36
CA ASP A 350 7.02 -19.32 44.78
C ASP A 350 8.16 -18.41 45.23
N GLU A 351 8.71 -17.55 44.35
CA GLU A 351 9.89 -16.71 44.64
C GLU A 351 9.72 -15.75 45.83
N ASN A 352 8.48 -15.38 46.14
CA ASN A 352 8.11 -14.47 47.22
C ASN A 352 7.41 -15.19 48.39
N LEU A 353 7.34 -16.53 48.36
CA LEU A 353 6.74 -17.31 49.42
C LEU A 353 7.80 -17.65 50.49
N SER A 354 7.39 -17.58 51.75
CA SER A 354 8.24 -17.92 52.90
C SER A 354 7.52 -18.85 53.85
N GLU A 355 8.28 -19.54 54.69
CA GLU A 355 7.78 -20.42 55.73
C GLU A 355 6.80 -19.67 56.63
N VAL A 356 5.77 -20.38 57.11
CA VAL A 356 4.81 -19.80 58.05
C VAL A 356 5.38 -19.88 59.46
N SER A 357 5.58 -18.72 60.10
CA SER A 357 5.92 -18.66 61.52
C SER A 357 4.70 -18.99 62.37
N LEU A 358 4.84 -19.97 63.26
CA LEU A 358 3.79 -20.39 64.17
C LEU A 358 4.21 -20.08 65.61
N ILE A 359 3.24 -19.91 66.50
CA ILE A 359 3.47 -19.86 67.96
C ILE A 359 2.63 -20.97 68.58
N THR A 360 3.29 -21.92 69.24
CA THR A 360 2.62 -23.02 69.92
C THR A 360 2.06 -22.58 71.27
N LYS A 361 1.15 -23.38 71.84
CA LYS A 361 0.50 -23.07 73.14
C LYS A 361 1.49 -22.94 74.30
N ASP A 362 2.63 -23.59 74.21
CA ASP A 362 3.77 -23.56 75.15
C ASP A 362 4.83 -22.49 74.78
N ALA A 363 4.50 -21.54 73.90
CA ALA A 363 5.34 -20.42 73.48
C ALA A 363 6.62 -20.81 72.71
N PHE A 364 6.59 -21.93 71.99
CA PHE A 364 7.62 -22.27 71.01
C PHE A 364 7.30 -21.61 69.66
N GLU A 365 8.33 -21.16 68.94
CA GLU A 365 8.16 -20.46 67.66
C GLU A 365 8.78 -21.27 66.49
N PRO A 366 8.13 -22.35 66.03
CA PRO A 366 8.63 -23.12 64.89
C PRO A 366 8.30 -22.45 63.55
N SER A 367 9.15 -22.66 62.55
CA SER A 367 8.83 -22.38 61.14
C SER A 367 8.30 -23.65 60.47
N LEU A 368 7.19 -23.52 59.75
CA LEU A 368 6.60 -24.63 59.01
C LEU A 368 6.83 -24.44 57.50
N PRO A 369 7.71 -25.26 56.87
CA PRO A 369 7.79 -25.34 55.42
C PRO A 369 6.55 -26.04 54.89
N LEU A 370 5.93 -25.47 53.85
CA LEU A 370 4.72 -26.01 53.22
C LEU A 370 4.95 -26.18 51.72
N SER A 371 4.35 -27.23 51.15
CA SER A 371 4.32 -27.43 49.70
C SER A 371 2.91 -27.81 49.27
N VAL A 372 2.41 -27.16 48.22
CA VAL A 372 1.10 -27.44 47.61
C VAL A 372 1.33 -27.78 46.14
N VAL A 373 0.60 -28.76 45.63
CA VAL A 373 0.65 -29.25 44.24
C VAL A 373 -0.57 -28.78 43.48
#